data_AF-A0A957SXT3-F1
#
_entry.id   AF-A0A957SXT3-F1
#
_cell.length_a   1.000
_cell.length_b   1.000
_cell.length_c   1.000
_cell.angle_alpha   90.00
_cell.angle_beta   90.00
_cell.angle_gamma   90.00
#
_symmetry.space_group_name_H-M   'P 1'
#
loop_
_entity.id
_entity.type
_entity.pdbx_description
1 polymer ?
#
loop_
_entity_poly.entity_id
_entity_poly.type
_entity_poly.pdbx_seq_one_letter_code
_entity_poly.pdbx_strand_id
1 'polypeptide(L)'
;MKRFYWIGGVVGLILLIAVPLVIFWPQAPSQSSDPWDNMPTHLTHTDHHDIIQGPFDSPQAVTENCLECHPDSADQVMHTTHWTWEGDPVEVPWRDGETVTIGKKNQINNFCIGIQGNWQKCTSCHTGYGWSDAGYDFDESANVDCLACHANTSTYAKGDYGYPAEGIDLVAAAQSVANPTRDNCGKCHFDGGGGNGVKHGDLDESLYFPTANLDVHMGE
;
A
#
# COMPACT_ATOMS: atom_id res chain seq x y z
N MET A 1 -31.24 72.82 -11.42
CA MET A 1 -30.30 71.71 -11.71
C MET A 1 -29.86 71.00 -10.43
N LYS A 2 -30.78 70.36 -9.67
CA LYS A 2 -30.46 69.57 -8.46
C LYS A 2 -31.45 68.41 -8.23
N ARG A 3 -31.85 67.67 -9.28
CA ARG A 3 -32.87 66.60 -9.18
C ARG A 3 -32.35 65.16 -9.38
N PHE A 4 -31.05 64.98 -9.63
CA PHE A 4 -30.49 63.65 -9.95
C PHE A 4 -29.34 63.19 -9.04
N TYR A 5 -28.98 63.95 -7.98
CA TYR A 5 -27.90 63.56 -7.06
C TYR A 5 -28.16 62.24 -6.32
N TRP A 6 -29.43 61.90 -6.08
CA TRP A 6 -29.81 60.62 -5.48
C TRP A 6 -29.48 59.42 -6.38
N ILE A 7 -29.49 59.59 -7.71
CA ILE A 7 -29.11 58.54 -8.66
C ILE A 7 -27.61 58.23 -8.54
N GLY A 8 -26.77 59.27 -8.43
CA GLY A 8 -25.33 59.09 -8.21
C GLY A 8 -25.03 58.38 -6.88
N GLY A 9 -25.77 58.70 -5.82
CA GLY A 9 -25.66 58.01 -4.53
C GLY A 9 -26.06 56.54 -4.60
N VAL A 10 -27.16 56.22 -5.30
CA VAL A 10 -27.61 54.83 -5.51
C VAL A 10 -26.61 54.04 -6.35
N VAL A 11 -26.09 54.61 -7.44
CA VAL A 11 -25.06 53.97 -8.26
C VAL A 11 -23.78 53.73 -7.46
N GLY A 12 -23.35 54.72 -6.65
CA GLY A 12 -22.20 54.57 -5.77
C GLY A 12 -22.38 53.45 -4.74
N LEU A 13 -23.57 53.34 -4.14
CA LEU A 13 -23.89 52.29 -3.17
C LEU A 13 -23.94 50.91 -3.83
N ILE A 14 -24.52 50.79 -5.03
CA ILE A 14 -24.56 49.54 -5.81
C ILE A 14 -23.14 49.10 -6.16
N LEU A 15 -22.27 50.02 -6.61
CA LEU A 15 -20.88 49.69 -6.92
C LEU A 15 -20.10 49.27 -5.66
N LEU A 16 -20.34 49.94 -4.52
CA LEU A 16 -19.74 49.57 -3.22
C LEU A 16 -20.10 48.15 -2.77
N ILE A 17 -21.25 47.62 -3.19
CA ILE A 17 -21.70 46.26 -2.84
C ILE A 17 -21.31 45.26 -3.93
N ALA A 18 -21.54 45.58 -5.20
CA ALA A 18 -21.33 44.67 -6.32
C ALA A 18 -19.86 44.40 -6.60
N VAL A 19 -18.98 45.41 -6.44
CA VAL A 19 -17.54 45.24 -6.73
C VAL A 19 -16.89 44.25 -5.76
N PRO A 20 -17.06 44.37 -4.42
CA PRO A 20 -16.56 43.34 -3.50
C PRO A 20 -17.20 41.97 -3.74
N LEU A 21 -18.50 41.91 -4.04
CA LEU A 21 -19.16 40.64 -4.34
C LEU A 21 -18.55 39.95 -5.56
N VAL A 22 -18.18 40.69 -6.61
CA VAL A 22 -17.54 40.10 -7.81
C VAL A 22 -16.09 39.72 -7.54
N ILE A 23 -15.33 40.56 -6.82
CA ILE A 23 -13.91 40.31 -6.52
C ILE A 23 -13.74 39.13 -5.54
N PHE A 24 -14.63 39.02 -4.56
CA PHE A 24 -14.60 37.98 -3.53
C PHE A 24 -15.65 36.88 -3.78
N TRP A 25 -16.24 36.82 -4.98
CA TRP A 25 -17.11 35.69 -5.33
C TRP A 25 -16.25 34.43 -5.32
N PRO A 26 -16.56 33.40 -4.52
CA PRO A 26 -15.80 32.17 -4.54
C PRO A 26 -15.94 31.55 -5.92
N GLN A 27 -14.87 31.62 -6.71
CA GLN A 27 -14.77 30.83 -7.92
C GLN A 27 -14.46 29.40 -7.48
N ALA A 28 -15.33 28.46 -7.86
CA ALA A 28 -14.97 27.06 -7.74
C ALA A 28 -13.65 26.87 -8.52
N PRO A 29 -12.62 26.24 -7.93
CA PRO A 29 -11.41 25.91 -8.67
C PRO A 29 -11.83 25.11 -9.90
N SER A 30 -11.27 25.43 -11.07
CA SER A 30 -11.53 24.65 -12.27
C SER A 30 -11.03 23.23 -12.01
N GLN A 31 -11.93 22.26 -11.88
CA GLN A 31 -11.55 20.86 -11.83
C GLN A 31 -10.91 20.49 -13.15
N SER A 32 -9.70 19.93 -13.10
CA SER A 32 -9.08 19.38 -14.30
C SER A 32 -9.94 18.25 -14.86
N SER A 33 -10.06 18.20 -16.18
CA SER A 33 -10.65 17.06 -16.87
C SER A 33 -9.70 15.88 -17.00
N ASP A 34 -8.41 16.06 -16.67
CA ASP A 34 -7.42 15.00 -16.66
C ASP A 34 -7.42 14.29 -15.29
N PRO A 35 -7.81 13.00 -15.21
CA PRO A 35 -7.73 12.23 -13.97
C PRO A 35 -6.32 12.19 -13.36
N TRP A 36 -5.26 12.26 -14.19
CA TRP A 36 -3.87 12.22 -13.72
C TRP A 36 -3.51 13.40 -12.83
N ASP A 37 -4.15 14.55 -12.99
CA ASP A 37 -3.94 15.73 -12.13
C ASP A 37 -4.43 15.52 -10.69
N ASN A 38 -5.23 14.47 -10.44
CA ASN A 38 -5.74 14.12 -9.13
C ASN A 38 -4.98 12.94 -8.49
N MET A 39 -4.02 12.36 -9.21
CA MET A 39 -3.20 11.28 -8.66
C MET A 39 -2.18 11.84 -7.66
N PRO A 40 -1.93 11.14 -6.54
CA PRO A 40 -0.89 11.54 -5.60
C PRO A 40 0.47 11.67 -6.32
N THR A 41 1.17 12.77 -6.05
CA THR A 41 2.55 12.90 -6.53
C THR A 41 3.46 12.10 -5.60
N HIS A 42 4.19 11.14 -6.17
CA HIS A 42 5.17 10.38 -5.41
C HIS A 42 6.38 11.26 -5.10
N LEU A 43 6.88 11.17 -3.87
CA LEU A 43 8.13 11.81 -3.49
C LEU A 43 9.27 11.25 -4.35
N THR A 44 10.21 12.12 -4.71
CA THR A 44 11.43 11.70 -5.39
C THR A 44 12.17 10.71 -4.50
N HIS A 45 12.50 9.56 -5.07
CA HIS A 45 13.23 8.51 -4.37
C HIS A 45 14.62 9.00 -3.94
N THR A 46 14.98 8.74 -2.68
CA THR A 46 16.35 8.89 -2.17
C THR A 46 17.08 7.58 -2.38
N ASP A 47 18.22 7.61 -3.06
CA ASP A 47 19.06 6.41 -3.23
C ASP A 47 19.62 5.95 -1.88
N HIS A 48 19.48 4.65 -1.60
CA HIS A 48 19.88 4.02 -0.34
C HIS A 48 21.27 3.37 -0.41
N HIS A 49 21.90 3.31 -1.58
CA HIS A 49 23.17 2.60 -1.78
C HIS A 49 24.26 3.04 -0.80
N ASP A 50 24.44 4.35 -0.61
CA ASP A 50 25.46 4.90 0.29
C ASP A 50 24.97 5.05 1.75
N ILE A 51 23.67 4.95 2.00
CA ILE A 51 23.03 5.15 3.31
C ILE A 51 23.03 3.84 4.11
N ILE A 52 22.69 2.74 3.43
CA ILE A 52 22.60 1.42 4.05
C ILE A 52 23.97 0.76 4.03
N GLN A 53 24.59 0.72 5.21
CA GLN A 53 25.89 0.12 5.42
C GLN A 53 25.72 -1.14 6.28
N GLY A 54 25.89 -2.31 5.66
CA GLY A 54 25.88 -3.59 6.36
C GLY A 54 27.18 -3.89 7.12
N PRO A 55 27.40 -5.15 7.54
CA PRO A 55 26.56 -6.32 7.29
C PRO A 55 25.29 -6.37 8.17
N PHE A 56 24.30 -7.13 7.73
CA PHE A 56 23.11 -7.46 8.53
C PHE A 56 23.12 -8.94 8.88
N ASP A 57 23.06 -9.26 10.18
CA ASP A 57 23.06 -10.64 10.67
C ASP A 57 21.67 -11.29 10.61
N SER A 58 20.61 -10.49 10.41
CA SER A 58 19.23 -10.94 10.29
C SER A 58 18.41 -9.98 9.42
N PRO A 59 17.27 -10.43 8.85
CA PRO A 59 16.36 -9.52 8.16
C PRO A 59 15.71 -8.51 9.11
N GLN A 60 15.51 -8.85 10.38
CA GLN A 60 15.04 -7.90 11.40
C GLN A 60 16.03 -6.75 11.60
N ALA A 61 17.33 -7.01 11.55
CA ALA A 61 18.35 -5.95 11.64
C ALA A 61 18.26 -4.95 10.47
N VAL A 62 17.82 -5.41 9.28
CA VAL A 62 17.51 -4.51 8.17
C VAL A 62 16.33 -3.61 8.53
N THR A 63 15.24 -4.20 9.02
CA THR A 63 14.05 -3.43 9.43
C THR A 63 14.38 -2.42 10.52
N GLU A 64 15.11 -2.81 11.56
CA GLU A 64 15.56 -1.89 12.61
C GLU A 64 16.36 -0.70 12.04
N ASN A 65 17.25 -0.96 11.08
CA ASN A 65 18.00 0.10 10.40
C ASN A 65 17.09 1.01 9.56
N CYS A 66 16.08 0.47 8.87
CA CYS A 66 15.08 1.28 8.17
C CYS A 66 14.32 2.21 9.14
N LEU A 67 13.98 1.70 10.34
CA LEU A 67 13.20 2.43 11.33
C LEU A 67 13.97 3.60 11.99
N GLU A 68 15.29 3.67 11.84
CA GLU A 68 16.07 4.85 12.26
C GLU A 68 15.65 6.13 11.50
N CYS A 69 15.26 5.96 10.23
CA CYS A 69 14.80 7.07 9.37
C CYS A 69 13.28 7.05 9.12
N HIS A 70 12.64 5.88 9.26
CA HIS A 70 11.22 5.65 9.02
C HIS A 70 10.48 5.14 10.27
N PRO A 71 10.52 5.87 11.40
CA PRO A 71 10.10 5.35 12.71
C PRO A 71 8.62 4.96 12.76
N ASP A 72 7.77 5.61 11.97
CA ASP A 72 6.32 5.36 11.96
C ASP A 72 5.90 4.28 10.97
N SER A 73 6.79 3.85 10.06
CA SER A 73 6.39 3.02 8.92
C SER A 73 6.03 1.59 9.30
N ALA A 74 6.73 0.97 10.26
CA ALA A 74 6.33 -0.34 10.77
C ALA A 74 4.95 -0.28 11.43
N ASP A 75 4.73 0.69 12.32
CA ASP A 75 3.43 0.90 12.98
C ASP A 75 2.30 1.06 11.96
N GLN A 76 2.50 1.89 10.93
CA GLN A 76 1.52 2.08 9.86
C GLN A 76 1.19 0.78 9.13
N VAL A 77 2.19 -0.03 8.77
CA VAL A 77 1.98 -1.33 8.11
C VAL A 77 1.27 -2.31 9.05
N MET A 78 1.64 -2.32 10.33
CA MET A 78 1.08 -3.21 11.34
C MET A 78 -0.42 -2.99 11.57
N HIS A 79 -0.91 -1.78 11.31
CA HIS A 79 -2.35 -1.45 11.33
C HIS A 79 -3.12 -1.85 10.06
N THR A 80 -2.49 -2.54 9.09
CA THR A 80 -3.14 -2.95 7.84
C THR A 80 -3.42 -4.45 7.77
N THR A 81 -4.30 -4.81 6.84
CA THR A 81 -4.60 -6.21 6.52
C THR A 81 -3.42 -6.98 5.95
N HIS A 82 -2.37 -6.32 5.43
CA HIS A 82 -1.15 -6.99 4.98
C HIS A 82 -0.38 -7.61 6.15
N TRP A 83 -0.41 -6.94 7.31
CA TRP A 83 0.18 -7.44 8.55
C TRP A 83 -0.75 -8.36 9.31
N THR A 84 -1.97 -7.92 9.63
CA THR A 84 -2.88 -8.68 10.52
C THR A 84 -3.48 -9.90 9.83
N TRP A 85 -3.61 -9.85 8.50
CA TRP A 85 -4.40 -10.78 7.70
C TRP A 85 -5.86 -10.91 8.17
N GLU A 86 -6.38 -9.86 8.78
CA GLU A 86 -7.76 -9.76 9.28
C GLU A 86 -8.37 -8.45 8.77
N GLY A 87 -9.55 -8.53 8.15
CA GLY A 87 -10.35 -7.35 7.87
C GLY A 87 -11.19 -6.94 9.07
N ASP A 88 -11.91 -5.82 8.92
CA ASP A 88 -12.81 -5.30 9.93
C ASP A 88 -13.87 -6.34 10.35
N PRO A 89 -14.33 -6.32 11.62
CA PRO A 89 -15.41 -7.18 12.06
C PRO A 89 -16.69 -6.96 11.25
N VAL A 90 -17.30 -8.05 10.79
CA VAL A 90 -18.55 -8.03 10.01
C VAL A 90 -19.60 -8.95 10.65
N GLU A 91 -20.87 -8.58 10.51
CA GLU A 91 -21.99 -9.45 10.85
C GLU A 91 -22.09 -10.59 9.82
N VAL A 92 -22.30 -11.82 10.29
CA VAL A 92 -22.43 -12.99 9.41
C VAL A 92 -23.76 -13.71 9.64
N PRO A 93 -24.44 -14.19 8.57
CA PRO A 93 -25.77 -14.80 8.70
C PRO A 93 -25.87 -16.02 9.62
N TRP A 94 -24.75 -16.66 9.94
CA TRP A 94 -24.68 -17.88 10.76
C TRP A 94 -24.27 -17.63 12.22
N ARG A 95 -24.08 -16.36 12.63
CA ARG A 95 -23.85 -15.97 14.03
C ARG A 95 -24.70 -14.75 14.37
N ASP A 96 -25.85 -15.00 14.97
CA ASP A 96 -26.84 -13.96 15.27
C ASP A 96 -26.35 -13.02 16.39
N GLY A 97 -26.23 -11.73 16.07
CA GLY A 97 -25.82 -10.68 17.02
C GLY A 97 -24.32 -10.66 17.37
N GLU A 98 -23.48 -11.35 16.59
CA GLU A 98 -22.02 -11.36 16.77
C GLU A 98 -21.30 -10.92 15.49
N THR A 99 -20.45 -9.89 15.61
CA THR A 99 -19.46 -9.58 14.57
C THR A 99 -18.28 -10.56 14.63
N VAL A 100 -17.78 -10.99 13.48
CA VAL A 100 -16.55 -11.77 13.35
C VAL A 100 -15.56 -11.08 12.41
N THR A 101 -14.27 -11.16 12.72
CA THR A 101 -13.23 -10.77 11.75
C THR A 101 -13.16 -11.81 10.65
N ILE A 102 -12.86 -11.39 9.42
CA ILE A 102 -12.64 -12.29 8.28
C ILE A 102 -11.36 -11.88 7.56
N GLY A 103 -10.48 -12.82 7.28
CA GLY A 103 -9.24 -12.58 6.56
C GLY A 103 -8.41 -13.85 6.38
N LYS A 104 -7.25 -13.76 5.73
CA LYS A 104 -6.42 -14.95 5.44
C LYS A 104 -6.02 -15.72 6.70
N LYS A 105 -5.96 -15.06 7.86
CA LYS A 105 -5.64 -15.67 9.17
C LYS A 105 -6.69 -16.68 9.63
N ASN A 106 -7.96 -16.48 9.29
CA ASN A 106 -9.09 -17.28 9.78
C ASN A 106 -10.05 -17.81 8.70
N GLN A 107 -9.83 -17.48 7.43
CA GLN A 107 -10.62 -18.00 6.31
C GLN A 107 -10.24 -19.44 5.95
N ILE A 108 -11.26 -20.18 5.53
CA ILE A 108 -11.13 -21.50 4.94
C ILE A 108 -11.48 -21.42 3.45
N ASN A 109 -10.68 -22.05 2.59
CA ASN A 109 -10.95 -22.16 1.16
C ASN A 109 -10.85 -23.61 0.67
N ASN A 110 -11.06 -23.83 -0.62
CA ASN A 110 -10.98 -25.13 -1.28
C ASN A 110 -9.64 -25.38 -2.01
N PHE A 111 -8.62 -24.56 -1.76
CA PHE A 111 -7.24 -24.75 -2.23
C PHE A 111 -6.43 -25.44 -1.12
N CYS A 112 -5.58 -24.69 -0.41
CA CYS A 112 -4.76 -25.20 0.69
C CYS A 112 -5.53 -25.26 2.04
N ILE A 113 -6.86 -25.17 2.01
CA ILE A 113 -7.77 -25.15 3.16
C ILE A 113 -7.61 -23.91 4.04
N GLY A 114 -6.46 -23.68 4.66
CA GLY A 114 -6.25 -22.53 5.54
C GLY A 114 -4.82 -22.47 6.04
N ILE A 115 -4.46 -21.39 6.73
CA ILE A 115 -3.10 -21.20 7.23
C ILE A 115 -2.77 -22.09 8.44
N GLN A 116 -3.75 -22.41 9.28
CA GLN A 116 -3.53 -23.18 10.50
C GLN A 116 -2.97 -24.57 10.17
N GLY A 117 -1.72 -24.82 10.58
CA GLY A 117 -0.99 -26.06 10.27
C GLY A 117 -0.20 -26.04 8.95
N ASN A 118 -0.31 -24.97 8.15
CA ASN A 118 0.39 -24.78 6.88
C ASN A 118 1.27 -23.51 6.84
N TRP A 119 1.63 -22.98 8.01
CA TRP A 119 2.36 -21.71 8.19
C TRP A 119 3.56 -21.57 7.25
N GLN A 120 4.42 -22.60 7.18
CA GLN A 120 5.65 -22.65 6.39
C GLN A 120 5.52 -22.07 4.98
N LYS A 121 4.49 -22.48 4.23
CA LYS A 121 4.27 -22.00 2.87
C LYS A 121 3.29 -20.84 2.82
N CYS A 122 2.26 -20.82 3.65
CA CYS A 122 1.26 -19.75 3.60
C CYS A 122 1.86 -18.37 3.90
N THR A 123 2.76 -18.28 4.88
CA THR A 123 3.36 -17.01 5.35
C THR A 123 4.58 -16.57 4.56
N SER A 124 5.01 -17.35 3.55
CA SER A 124 5.94 -16.84 2.51
C SER A 124 5.40 -15.60 1.80
N CYS A 125 4.07 -15.39 1.83
CA CYS A 125 3.40 -14.20 1.31
C CYS A 125 2.89 -13.23 2.40
N HIS A 126 3.34 -13.38 3.66
CA HIS A 126 3.03 -12.42 4.72
C HIS A 126 4.06 -11.29 4.70
N THR A 127 3.68 -10.05 5.00
CA THR A 127 4.60 -8.90 5.02
C THR A 127 5.41 -8.84 6.32
N GLY A 128 5.78 -9.99 6.86
CA GLY A 128 6.60 -10.13 8.03
C GLY A 128 7.53 -11.35 7.98
N TYR A 129 8.38 -11.45 8.99
CA TYR A 129 9.40 -12.48 9.14
C TYR A 129 9.06 -13.45 10.27
N GLY A 130 9.08 -14.76 9.98
CA GLY A 130 9.06 -15.79 11.01
C GLY A 130 7.69 -16.17 11.55
N TRP A 131 6.61 -15.92 10.81
CA TRP A 131 5.28 -16.41 11.20
C TRP A 131 5.17 -17.92 11.00
N SER A 132 5.56 -18.67 12.04
CA SER A 132 5.70 -20.13 12.04
C SER A 132 4.58 -20.89 12.72
N ASP A 133 3.86 -20.25 13.64
CA ASP A 133 2.70 -20.83 14.32
C ASP A 133 1.73 -19.76 14.85
N ALA A 134 0.78 -20.18 15.70
CA ALA A 134 -0.23 -19.30 16.26
C ALA A 134 0.30 -18.29 17.30
N GLY A 135 1.53 -18.47 17.80
CA GLY A 135 2.19 -17.62 18.78
C GLY A 135 3.05 -16.50 18.17
N TYR A 136 2.87 -16.21 16.88
CA TYR A 136 3.56 -15.09 16.23
C TYR A 136 3.26 -13.76 16.92
N ASP A 137 4.33 -12.99 17.16
CA ASP A 137 4.25 -11.70 17.80
C ASP A 137 3.92 -10.62 16.76
N PHE A 138 2.67 -10.17 16.76
CA PHE A 138 2.18 -9.09 15.89
C PHE A 138 2.51 -7.69 16.43
N ASP A 139 3.06 -7.58 17.64
CA ASP A 139 3.47 -6.31 18.25
C ASP A 139 4.98 -6.03 18.03
N GLU A 140 5.73 -7.02 17.53
CA GLU A 140 7.17 -6.87 17.22
C GLU A 140 7.38 -6.17 15.87
N SER A 141 7.66 -4.88 15.93
CA SER A 141 7.93 -4.03 14.75
C SER A 141 9.12 -4.49 13.90
N ALA A 142 10.15 -5.10 14.52
CA ALA A 142 11.30 -5.59 13.78
C ALA A 142 10.94 -6.74 12.83
N ASN A 143 9.82 -7.43 13.06
CA ASN A 143 9.33 -8.49 12.19
C ASN A 143 8.63 -7.97 10.92
N VAL A 144 8.43 -6.66 10.74
CA VAL A 144 7.89 -6.12 9.48
C VAL A 144 8.89 -6.30 8.34
N ASP A 145 8.45 -6.90 7.22
CA ASP A 145 9.28 -7.09 6.03
C ASP A 145 9.14 -5.90 5.07
N CYS A 146 10.02 -4.92 5.21
CA CYS A 146 10.09 -3.76 4.33
C CYS A 146 10.51 -4.15 2.89
N LEU A 147 11.33 -5.19 2.76
CA LEU A 147 11.97 -5.56 1.49
C LEU A 147 10.99 -6.25 0.53
N ALA A 148 9.99 -6.96 1.05
CA ALA A 148 8.95 -7.64 0.26
C ALA A 148 8.28 -6.73 -0.77
N CYS A 149 8.01 -5.48 -0.38
CA CYS A 149 7.36 -4.50 -1.23
C CYS A 149 8.37 -3.57 -1.92
N HIS A 150 9.47 -3.23 -1.26
CA HIS A 150 10.34 -2.14 -1.70
C HIS A 150 11.61 -2.58 -2.41
N ALA A 151 12.19 -3.73 -2.07
CA ALA A 151 13.44 -4.19 -2.68
C ALA A 151 13.22 -4.58 -4.15
N ASN A 152 14.28 -4.50 -4.96
CA ASN A 152 14.22 -5.00 -6.32
C ASN A 152 13.95 -6.52 -6.30
N THR A 153 12.99 -7.00 -7.10
CA THR A 153 12.63 -8.41 -7.14
C THR A 153 13.72 -9.31 -7.71
N SER A 154 14.77 -8.75 -8.33
CA SER A 154 15.98 -9.49 -8.75
C SER A 154 16.96 -9.74 -7.60
N THR A 155 16.88 -8.99 -6.50
CA THR A 155 17.80 -9.07 -5.36
C THR A 155 17.14 -9.64 -4.11
N TYR A 156 15.81 -9.64 -4.05
CA TYR A 156 15.04 -10.11 -2.89
C TYR A 156 13.92 -11.08 -3.28
N ALA A 157 13.83 -12.17 -2.52
CA ALA A 157 12.72 -13.11 -2.58
C ALA A 157 12.48 -13.69 -1.18
N LYS A 158 11.21 -13.99 -0.87
CA LYS A 158 10.83 -14.66 0.37
C LYS A 158 10.87 -16.18 0.21
N GLY A 159 11.22 -16.84 1.30
CA GLY A 159 11.20 -18.28 1.50
C GLY A 159 10.19 -18.69 2.57
N ASP A 160 10.53 -19.76 3.28
CA ASP A 160 9.66 -20.36 4.28
C ASP A 160 9.46 -19.44 5.48
N TYR A 161 8.24 -19.46 6.03
CA TYR A 161 7.83 -18.66 7.19
C TYR A 161 7.94 -17.14 6.98
N GLY A 162 8.10 -16.68 5.74
CA GLY A 162 8.30 -15.28 5.41
C GLY A 162 9.73 -14.79 5.55
N TYR A 163 10.70 -15.63 5.95
CA TYR A 163 12.11 -15.25 5.92
C TYR A 163 12.58 -15.01 4.48
N PRO A 164 13.64 -14.23 4.25
CA PRO A 164 14.31 -14.18 2.95
C PRO A 164 14.73 -15.59 2.50
N ALA A 165 14.70 -15.83 1.20
CA ALA A 165 15.18 -17.08 0.62
C ALA A 165 16.68 -17.28 0.90
N GLU A 166 17.13 -18.54 0.84
CA GLU A 166 18.55 -18.86 1.04
C GLU A 166 19.43 -18.16 -0.01
N GLY A 167 20.53 -17.56 0.43
CA GLY A 167 21.51 -16.89 -0.44
C GLY A 167 21.17 -15.44 -0.81
N ILE A 168 20.09 -14.87 -0.27
CA ILE A 168 19.81 -13.44 -0.43
C ILE A 168 20.87 -12.60 0.29
N ASP A 169 21.47 -11.66 -0.44
CA ASP A 169 22.31 -10.61 0.12
C ASP A 169 21.42 -9.49 0.66
N LEU A 170 21.26 -9.43 1.98
CA LEU A 170 20.41 -8.45 2.65
C LEU A 170 20.86 -7.01 2.43
N VAL A 171 22.17 -6.77 2.29
CA VAL A 171 22.69 -5.42 2.04
C VAL A 171 22.33 -4.99 0.64
N ALA A 172 22.55 -5.85 -0.35
CA ALA A 172 22.18 -5.55 -1.74
C ALA A 172 20.66 -5.38 -1.91
N ALA A 173 19.85 -6.19 -1.21
CA ALA A 173 18.39 -6.04 -1.21
C ALA A 173 17.96 -4.70 -0.58
N ALA A 174 18.49 -4.35 0.59
CA ALA A 174 18.17 -3.11 1.29
C ALA A 174 18.65 -1.85 0.54
N GLN A 175 19.79 -1.90 -0.14
CA GLN A 175 20.26 -0.80 -0.99
C GLN A 175 19.42 -0.62 -2.26
N SER A 176 18.72 -1.67 -2.70
CA SER A 176 17.90 -1.65 -3.92
C SER A 176 16.46 -1.16 -3.71
N VAL A 177 16.11 -0.73 -2.50
CA VAL A 177 14.74 -0.33 -2.17
C VAL A 177 14.30 0.85 -3.03
N ALA A 178 13.06 0.82 -3.51
CA ALA A 178 12.46 1.88 -4.31
C ALA A 178 10.94 1.92 -4.08
N ASN A 179 10.25 2.77 -4.86
CA ASN A 179 8.79 2.69 -4.93
C ASN A 179 8.38 1.31 -5.49
N PRO A 180 7.42 0.60 -4.86
CA PRO A 180 6.99 -0.70 -5.33
C PRO A 180 6.44 -0.65 -6.76
N THR A 181 6.71 -1.70 -7.52
CA THR A 181 6.15 -1.91 -8.85
C THR A 181 5.16 -3.08 -8.83
N ARG A 182 4.50 -3.34 -9.96
CA ARG A 182 3.63 -4.53 -10.10
C ARG A 182 4.41 -5.83 -9.87
N ASP A 183 5.72 -5.85 -10.13
CA ASP A 183 6.57 -7.00 -9.89
C ASP A 183 6.60 -7.38 -8.40
N ASN A 184 6.70 -6.38 -7.51
CA ASN A 184 6.73 -6.57 -6.07
C ASN A 184 5.41 -7.14 -5.55
N CYS A 185 4.29 -6.52 -5.93
CA CYS A 185 2.95 -6.98 -5.56
C CYS A 185 2.69 -8.40 -6.10
N GLY A 186 3.10 -8.64 -7.34
CA GLY A 186 2.89 -9.91 -8.05
C GLY A 186 3.53 -11.11 -7.38
N LYS A 187 4.64 -10.93 -6.63
CA LYS A 187 5.30 -12.03 -5.89
C LYS A 187 4.39 -12.74 -4.89
N CYS A 188 3.34 -12.07 -4.42
CA CYS A 188 2.32 -12.64 -3.54
C CYS A 188 0.93 -12.73 -4.19
N HIS A 189 0.63 -11.84 -5.13
CA HIS A 189 -0.73 -11.69 -5.66
C HIS A 189 -0.99 -12.43 -6.98
N PHE A 190 0.03 -12.74 -7.77
CA PHE A 190 -0.14 -13.44 -9.06
C PHE A 190 -0.06 -14.97 -8.90
N ASP A 191 0.70 -15.43 -7.92
CA ASP A 191 0.83 -16.84 -7.58
C ASP A 191 0.06 -17.22 -6.31
N GLY A 192 -0.63 -18.36 -6.34
CA GLY A 192 -1.25 -18.89 -5.12
C GLY A 192 -1.91 -20.24 -5.35
N GLY A 193 -1.87 -21.12 -4.35
CA GLY A 193 -2.56 -22.42 -4.42
C GLY A 193 -2.03 -23.37 -5.50
N GLY A 194 -0.81 -23.15 -6.02
CA GLY A 194 -0.17 -24.06 -6.98
C GLY A 194 0.50 -23.38 -8.18
N GLY A 195 0.33 -22.07 -8.37
CA GLY A 195 1.05 -21.30 -9.38
C GLY A 195 0.30 -20.06 -9.87
N ASN A 196 0.76 -19.51 -10.99
CA ASN A 196 0.28 -18.27 -11.58
C ASN A 196 -1.19 -18.35 -12.00
N GLY A 197 -2.01 -17.38 -11.60
CA GLY A 197 -3.42 -17.27 -11.95
C GLY A 197 -4.32 -18.41 -11.42
N VAL A 198 -3.79 -19.28 -10.54
CA VAL A 198 -4.52 -20.47 -10.04
C VAL A 198 -5.64 -20.08 -9.08
N LYS A 199 -5.41 -19.08 -8.22
CA LYS A 199 -6.38 -18.65 -7.21
C LYS A 199 -7.28 -17.51 -7.70
N HIS A 200 -6.70 -16.46 -8.27
CA HIS A 200 -7.39 -15.31 -8.84
C HIS A 200 -7.03 -15.24 -10.32
N GLY A 201 -8.01 -15.43 -11.21
CA GLY A 201 -7.77 -15.46 -12.66
C GLY A 201 -7.66 -14.07 -13.29
N ASP A 202 -7.86 -13.01 -12.51
CA ASP A 202 -7.79 -11.60 -12.90
C ASP A 202 -6.47 -10.93 -12.50
N LEU A 203 -5.64 -11.60 -11.69
CA LEU A 203 -4.31 -11.13 -11.30
C LEU A 203 -3.28 -12.24 -11.56
N ASP A 204 -2.50 -12.09 -12.63
CA ASP A 204 -1.48 -13.06 -13.05
C ASP A 204 -0.25 -12.34 -13.64
N GLU A 205 0.84 -13.07 -13.89
CA GLU A 205 2.11 -12.53 -14.43
C GLU A 205 1.94 -11.73 -15.74
N SER A 206 0.86 -11.92 -16.51
CA SER A 206 0.56 -11.08 -17.68
C SER A 206 0.40 -9.59 -17.35
N LEU A 207 0.16 -9.26 -16.08
CA LEU A 207 0.05 -7.89 -15.57
C LEU A 207 1.39 -7.23 -15.22
N TYR A 208 2.53 -7.89 -15.42
CA TYR A 208 3.83 -7.19 -15.29
C TYR A 208 3.97 -6.10 -16.35
N PHE A 209 3.60 -6.39 -17.61
CA PHE A 209 3.61 -5.45 -18.72
C PHE A 209 2.39 -5.69 -19.63
N PRO A 210 1.16 -5.41 -19.14
CA PRO A 210 -0.05 -5.70 -19.89
C PRO A 210 -0.21 -4.72 -21.05
N THR A 211 -0.97 -5.11 -22.06
CA THR A 211 -1.49 -4.16 -23.06
C THR A 211 -2.79 -3.56 -22.55
N ALA A 212 -3.19 -2.39 -23.08
CA ALA A 212 -4.48 -1.79 -22.74
C ALA A 212 -5.70 -2.70 -23.01
N ASN A 213 -5.58 -3.70 -23.91
CA ASN A 213 -6.66 -4.68 -24.14
C ASN A 213 -6.83 -5.67 -22.98
N LEU A 214 -5.77 -5.92 -22.22
CA LEU A 214 -5.78 -6.82 -21.06
C LEU A 214 -6.22 -6.05 -19.80
N ASP A 215 -5.58 -4.91 -19.53
CA ASP A 215 -5.97 -4.01 -18.47
C ASP A 215 -5.77 -2.56 -18.94
N VAL A 216 -6.85 -1.79 -18.99
CA VAL A 216 -6.84 -0.41 -19.50
C VAL A 216 -6.14 0.60 -18.58
N HIS A 217 -5.92 0.25 -17.31
CA HIS A 217 -5.27 1.13 -16.33
C HIS A 217 -3.79 0.81 -16.16
N MET A 218 -3.44 -0.47 -16.19
CA MET A 218 -2.06 -0.92 -16.06
C MET A 218 -1.33 -1.06 -17.39
N GLY A 219 -2.09 -1.13 -18.49
CA GLY A 219 -1.56 -1.41 -19.81
C GLY A 219 -1.07 -0.16 -20.55
N GLU A 220 0.08 -0.32 -21.20
CA GLU A 220 0.70 0.67 -22.08
C GLU A 220 0.65 0.21 -23.55
#